data_AF-A0A6G1YNY8-F1
#
_entry.id   AF-A0A6G1YNY8-F1
#
_cell.length_a   1.000
_cell.length_b   1.000
_cell.length_c   1.000
_cell.angle_alpha   90.00
_cell.angle_beta   90.00
_cell.angle_gamma   90.00
#
_symmetry.space_group_name_H-M   'P 1'
#
loop_
_entity.id
_entity.type
_entity.pdbx_description
1 polymer ?
#
loop_
_entity_poly.entity_id
_entity_poly.type
_entity_poly.pdbx_seq_one_letter_code
_entity_poly.pdbx_strand_id
1 'polypeptide(L)'
;MKNNLEFFNYYKGSHVKYRDRVENRKYRIENALRDLMTLGLIRIGGTCKARKVNTDIDMYEYTKGGQLCAWLIKSLDDKQRQNANNEIYALLLNVFKARKDSSSITISRYLERCEDKWIFDKLVEYLRYLIHLENAYEFKSTSYNQKFRT
;
A
#
# COMPACT_ATOMS: atom_id res chain seq x y z
N MET A 1 -3.59 1.04 24.09
CA MET A 1 -2.16 0.88 23.76
C MET A 1 -1.86 -0.57 23.34
N LYS A 2 -2.13 -0.97 22.08
CA LYS A 2 -1.90 -2.34 21.59
C LYS A 2 -0.95 -2.43 20.38
N ASN A 3 -0.26 -1.34 20.01
CA ASN A 3 0.52 -1.30 18.76
C ASN A 3 1.88 -1.98 18.80
N ASN A 4 2.29 -2.63 19.91
CA ASN A 4 3.60 -3.27 20.03
C ASN A 4 3.57 -4.71 20.57
N LEU A 5 2.40 -5.34 20.70
CA LEU A 5 2.29 -6.67 21.32
C LEU A 5 2.98 -7.77 20.49
N GLU A 6 2.85 -7.68 19.16
CA GLU A 6 3.52 -8.58 18.22
C GLU A 6 5.04 -8.47 18.31
N PHE A 7 5.57 -7.25 18.51
CA PHE A 7 7.01 -6.99 18.66
C PHE A 7 7.56 -7.58 19.95
N PHE A 8 6.80 -7.45 21.05
CA PHE A 8 7.18 -8.03 22.34
C PHE A 8 7.16 -9.57 22.29
N ASN A 9 6.15 -10.14 21.61
CA ASN A 9 6.00 -11.58 21.48
C ASN A 9 7.04 -12.21 20.53
N TYR A 10 7.46 -11.52 19.46
CA TYR A 10 8.42 -12.04 18.48
C TYR A 10 9.80 -12.40 19.09
N TYR A 11 10.22 -11.68 20.13
CA TYR A 11 11.47 -11.97 20.85
C TYR A 11 11.26 -12.55 22.26
N LYS A 12 10.03 -12.96 22.60
CA LYS A 12 9.73 -13.60 23.89
C LYS A 12 10.41 -14.96 23.91
N GLY A 13 11.37 -15.15 24.82
CA GLY A 13 12.21 -16.36 24.88
C GLY A 13 13.43 -16.36 23.95
N SER A 14 13.69 -15.28 23.21
CA SER A 14 14.86 -15.19 22.33
C SER A 14 16.15 -14.88 23.10
N HIS A 15 17.22 -15.62 22.77
CA HIS A 15 18.59 -15.34 23.27
C HIS A 15 19.30 -14.20 22.52
N VAL A 16 18.66 -13.61 21.50
CA VAL A 16 19.23 -12.49 20.73
C VAL A 16 19.34 -11.26 21.62
N LYS A 17 20.50 -10.59 21.64
CA LYS A 17 20.72 -9.38 22.45
C LYS A 17 19.83 -8.24 21.96
N TYR A 18 19.38 -7.38 22.88
CA TYR A 18 18.44 -6.28 22.58
C TYR A 18 18.89 -5.38 21.41
N ARG A 19 20.18 -5.08 21.32
CA ARG A 19 20.76 -4.27 20.22
C ARG A 19 20.56 -4.94 18.85
N ASP A 20 20.81 -6.24 18.76
CA ASP A 20 20.71 -7.01 17.52
C ASP A 20 19.23 -7.18 17.10
N ARG A 21 18.29 -7.14 18.05
CA ARG A 21 16.84 -7.14 17.75
C ARG A 21 16.41 -5.89 16.97
N VAL A 22 16.99 -4.73 17.32
CA VAL A 22 16.71 -3.46 16.63
C VAL A 22 17.30 -3.48 15.23
N GLU A 23 18.56 -3.92 15.08
CA GLU A 23 19.25 -3.97 13.79
C GLU A 23 18.60 -4.96 12.82
N ASN A 24 18.24 -6.16 13.28
CA ASN A 24 17.53 -7.16 12.47
C ASN A 24 16.18 -6.64 11.94
N ARG A 25 15.49 -5.79 12.71
CA ARG A 25 14.22 -5.19 12.29
C ARG A 25 14.44 -4.03 11.32
N LYS A 26 15.48 -3.22 11.55
CA LYS A 26 15.87 -2.12 10.67
C LYS A 26 16.10 -2.63 9.24
N TYR A 27 16.87 -3.70 9.09
CA TYR A 27 17.08 -4.34 7.79
C TYR A 27 15.77 -4.73 7.09
N ARG A 28 14.83 -5.35 7.84
CA ARG A 28 13.52 -5.72 7.28
C ARG A 28 12.68 -4.51 6.84
N ILE A 29 12.69 -3.43 7.62
CA ILE A 29 11.97 -2.19 7.29
C ILE A 29 12.60 -1.52 6.06
N GLU A 30 13.93 -1.45 6.01
CA GLU A 30 14.66 -0.89 4.86
C GLU A 30 14.38 -1.68 3.58
N ASN A 31 14.34 -3.02 3.65
CA ASN A 31 13.96 -3.84 2.51
C ASN A 31 12.51 -3.59 2.07
N ALA A 32 11.56 -3.51 3.01
CA ALA A 32 10.18 -3.18 2.65
C ALA A 32 10.06 -1.80 1.99
N LEU A 33 10.83 -0.80 2.46
CA LEU A 33 10.87 0.52 1.83
C LEU A 33 11.47 0.44 0.41
N ARG A 34 12.54 -0.33 0.22
CA ARG A 34 13.14 -0.57 -1.10
C ARG A 34 12.17 -1.28 -2.04
N ASP A 35 11.42 -2.26 -1.57
CA ASP A 35 10.42 -2.96 -2.36
C ASP A 35 9.31 -2.00 -2.80
N LEU A 36 8.80 -1.17 -1.88
CA LEU A 36 7.79 -0.15 -2.18
C LEU A 36 8.30 0.90 -3.17
N MET A 37 9.57 1.31 -3.07
CA MET A 37 10.21 2.19 -4.05
C MET A 37 10.36 1.52 -5.41
N THR A 38 10.79 0.26 -5.43
CA THR A 38 11.00 -0.53 -6.66
C THR A 38 9.68 -0.75 -7.41
N LEU A 39 8.60 -0.98 -6.68
CA LEU A 39 7.24 -1.05 -7.22
C LEU A 39 6.68 0.32 -7.64
N GLY A 40 7.43 1.40 -7.40
CA GLY A 40 7.00 2.77 -7.73
C GLY A 40 5.82 3.25 -6.90
N LEU A 41 5.59 2.70 -5.70
CA LEU A 41 4.50 3.09 -4.80
C LEU A 41 4.89 4.27 -3.91
N ILE A 42 6.16 4.37 -3.55
CA ILE A 42 6.71 5.51 -2.81
C ILE A 42 7.93 6.09 -3.54
N ARG A 43 8.25 7.34 -3.25
CA ARG A 43 9.46 8.02 -3.70
C ARG A 43 10.04 8.88 -2.59
N ILE A 44 11.30 9.29 -2.74
CA ILE A 44 11.90 10.30 -1.87
C ILE A 44 11.37 11.66 -2.29
N GLY A 45 10.65 12.33 -1.38
CA GLY A 45 10.10 13.68 -1.57
C GLY A 45 10.99 14.79 -1.05
N GLY A 46 12.02 14.44 -0.27
CA GLY A 46 13.00 15.35 0.30
C GLY A 46 13.79 14.69 1.42
N THR A 47 14.52 15.49 2.18
CA THR A 47 15.26 15.05 3.36
C THR A 47 14.93 15.93 4.56
N CYS A 48 15.09 15.40 5.77
CA CYS A 48 14.96 16.17 7.00
C CYS A 48 16.04 15.79 8.02
N LYS A 49 16.33 16.70 8.95
CA LYS A 49 17.31 16.44 10.02
C LYS A 49 16.80 15.39 10.99
N ALA A 50 17.61 14.34 11.22
CA ALA A 50 17.29 13.35 12.24
C ALA A 50 17.30 13.98 13.64
N ARG A 51 16.35 13.57 14.49
CA ARG A 51 16.18 14.14 15.84
C ARG A 51 17.33 13.81 16.80
N LYS A 52 18.04 12.70 16.59
CA LYS A 52 19.05 12.16 17.54
C LYS A 52 20.48 12.12 17.00
N VAL A 53 20.66 12.25 15.68
CA VAL A 53 21.95 12.09 15.03
C VAL A 53 22.12 13.26 14.06
N ASN A 54 23.33 13.81 13.94
CA ASN A 54 23.60 14.92 13.03
C ASN A 54 23.74 14.40 11.59
N THR A 55 22.63 13.90 11.06
CA THR A 55 22.57 13.31 9.72
C THR A 55 21.18 13.56 9.15
N ASP A 56 21.12 13.90 7.87
CA ASP A 56 19.86 14.02 7.17
C ASP A 56 19.31 12.63 6.83
N ILE A 57 17.99 12.49 6.89
CA ILE A 57 17.25 11.26 6.59
C ILE A 57 16.22 11.51 5.50
N ASP A 58 15.96 10.49 4.69
CA ASP A 58 14.99 10.57 3.60
C ASP A 58 13.56 10.68 4.13
N MET A 59 12.79 11.58 3.51
CA MET A 59 11.34 11.65 3.67
C MET A 59 10.66 10.99 2.47
N TYR A 60 9.93 9.91 2.75
CA TYR A 60 9.17 9.19 1.75
C TYR A 60 7.77 9.76 1.59
N GLU A 61 7.29 9.79 0.35
CA GLU A 61 5.92 10.14 0.01
C GLU A 61 5.34 9.17 -1.02
N TYR A 62 4.01 9.09 -1.07
CA TYR A 62 3.32 8.23 -2.03
C TYR A 62 3.41 8.80 -3.45
N THR A 63 3.66 7.93 -4.42
CA THR A 63 3.38 8.23 -5.83
C THR A 63 1.88 8.19 -6.10
N LYS A 64 1.44 8.55 -7.31
CA LYS A 64 0.03 8.38 -7.71
C LYS A 64 -0.43 6.93 -7.63
N GLY A 65 0.42 5.96 -7.99
CA GLY A 65 0.14 4.54 -7.82
C GLY A 65 0.05 4.14 -6.34
N GLY A 66 0.97 4.65 -5.51
CA GLY A 66 0.92 4.43 -4.05
C GLY A 66 -0.33 5.02 -3.39
N GLN A 67 -0.76 6.21 -3.81
CA GLN A 67 -2.00 6.83 -3.35
C GLN A 67 -3.20 5.95 -3.70
N LEU A 68 -3.25 5.41 -4.93
CA LEU A 68 -4.33 4.51 -5.35
C LEU A 68 -4.38 3.24 -4.47
N CYS A 69 -3.24 2.57 -4.25
CA CYS A 69 -3.17 1.40 -3.38
C CYS A 69 -3.58 1.73 -1.94
N ALA A 70 -3.10 2.84 -1.39
CA ALA A 70 -3.44 3.26 -0.03
C ALA A 70 -4.94 3.51 0.14
N TRP A 71 -5.59 4.16 -0.83
CA TRP A 71 -7.03 4.36 -0.79
C TRP A 71 -7.81 3.08 -1.00
N LEU A 72 -7.37 2.18 -1.88
CA LEU A 72 -7.99 0.86 -2.05
C LEU A 72 -7.98 0.06 -0.74
N ILE A 73 -6.83 0.04 -0.04
CA ILE A 73 -6.71 -0.60 1.28
C ILE A 73 -7.63 0.07 2.31
N LYS A 74 -7.67 1.41 2.36
CA LYS A 74 -8.59 2.12 3.27
C LYS A 74 -10.06 1.84 2.96
N SER A 75 -10.41 1.60 1.70
CA SER A 75 -11.79 1.32 1.30
C SER A 75 -12.32 -0.03 1.79
N LEU A 76 -11.43 -0.89 2.31
CA LEU A 76 -11.80 -2.14 2.98
C LEU A 76 -12.48 -1.88 4.34
N ASP A 77 -12.13 -0.80 5.04
CA ASP A 77 -12.80 -0.37 6.26
C ASP A 77 -14.14 0.31 5.91
N ASP A 78 -15.25 -0.29 6.35
CA ASP A 78 -16.62 0.23 6.12
C ASP A 78 -16.75 1.70 6.50
N LYS A 79 -16.09 2.15 7.58
CA LYS A 79 -16.19 3.53 8.06
C LYS A 79 -15.47 4.53 7.17
N GLN A 80 -14.45 4.09 6.45
CA GLN A 80 -13.64 4.93 5.55
C GLN A 80 -14.01 4.75 4.09
N ARG A 81 -14.85 3.75 3.76
CA ARG A 81 -15.13 3.33 2.39
C ARG A 81 -15.58 4.46 1.48
N GLN A 82 -16.60 5.23 1.88
CA GLN A 82 -17.11 6.30 1.02
C GLN A 82 -16.04 7.35 0.73
N ASN A 83 -15.34 7.80 1.78
CA ASN A 83 -14.28 8.79 1.62
C ASN A 83 -13.15 8.26 0.73
N ALA A 84 -12.74 7.00 0.93
CA ALA A 84 -11.72 6.37 0.12
C ALA A 84 -12.14 6.23 -1.35
N ASN A 85 -13.39 5.85 -1.63
CA ASN A 85 -13.90 5.76 -3.00
C ASN A 85 -13.88 7.14 -3.70
N ASN A 86 -14.30 8.19 -3.00
CA ASN A 86 -14.26 9.57 -3.51
C ASN A 86 -12.83 10.01 -3.86
N GLU A 87 -11.86 9.69 -3.00
CA GLU A 87 -10.44 9.98 -3.23
C GLU A 87 -9.87 9.18 -4.40
N ILE A 88 -10.28 7.92 -4.57
CA ILE A 88 -9.92 7.09 -5.73
C ILE A 88 -10.48 7.72 -7.02
N TYR A 89 -11.74 8.13 -7.02
CA TYR A 89 -12.36 8.81 -8.16
C TYR A 89 -11.58 10.07 -8.53
N ALA A 90 -11.34 10.96 -7.57
CA ALA A 90 -10.63 12.22 -7.80
C ALA A 90 -9.21 11.98 -8.33
N LEU A 91 -8.51 11.00 -7.76
CA LEU A 91 -7.16 10.62 -8.18
C LEU A 91 -7.13 10.12 -9.63
N LEU A 92 -7.97 9.14 -9.97
CA LEU A 92 -8.02 8.57 -11.32
C LEU A 92 -8.42 9.64 -12.35
N LEU A 93 -9.45 10.43 -12.04
CA LEU A 93 -9.90 11.51 -12.92
C LEU A 93 -8.78 12.52 -13.20
N ASN A 94 -8.04 12.93 -12.17
CA ASN A 94 -6.91 13.85 -12.31
C ASN A 94 -5.82 13.26 -13.20
N VAL A 95 -5.43 12.01 -12.96
CA VAL A 95 -4.38 11.33 -13.72
C VAL A 95 -4.73 11.23 -15.21
N PHE A 96 -5.95 10.81 -15.54
CA PHE A 96 -6.37 10.64 -16.93
C PHE A 96 -6.65 11.99 -17.62
N LYS A 97 -7.22 12.98 -16.94
CA LYS A 97 -7.39 14.31 -17.52
C LYS A 97 -6.06 15.00 -17.85
N ALA A 98 -4.99 14.70 -17.11
CA ALA A 98 -3.68 15.31 -17.33
C ALA A 98 -2.98 14.84 -18.62
N ARG A 99 -3.16 13.58 -19.06
CA ARG A 99 -2.37 12.97 -20.14
C ARG A 99 -2.79 13.36 -21.56
N LYS A 100 -4.00 13.90 -21.77
CA LYS A 100 -4.55 14.44 -23.03
C LYS A 100 -4.51 13.52 -24.28
N ASP A 101 -4.09 12.27 -24.15
CA ASP A 101 -4.17 11.29 -25.24
C ASP A 101 -5.58 10.68 -25.37
N SER A 102 -5.88 10.06 -26.52
CA SER A 102 -7.22 9.53 -26.82
C SER A 102 -7.69 8.46 -25.83
N SER A 103 -6.77 7.62 -25.33
CA SER A 103 -7.10 6.59 -24.34
C SER A 103 -7.47 7.24 -23.00
N SER A 104 -6.69 8.22 -22.56
CA SER A 104 -6.93 8.94 -21.30
C SER A 104 -8.23 9.77 -21.35
N ILE A 105 -8.55 10.40 -22.48
CA ILE A 105 -9.84 11.11 -22.68
C ILE A 105 -11.01 10.13 -22.59
N THR A 106 -10.86 8.95 -23.21
CA THR A 106 -11.91 7.92 -23.19
C THR A 106 -12.13 7.39 -21.78
N ILE A 107 -11.05 7.10 -21.05
CA ILE A 107 -11.12 6.62 -19.67
C ILE A 107 -11.71 7.71 -18.76
N SER A 108 -11.26 8.97 -18.85
CA SER A 108 -11.80 10.04 -17.99
C SER A 108 -13.31 10.22 -18.18
N ARG A 109 -13.80 10.18 -19.42
CA ARG A 109 -15.24 10.24 -19.72
C ARG A 109 -16.00 9.02 -19.20
N TYR A 110 -15.39 7.84 -19.23
CA TYR A 110 -15.97 6.64 -18.64
C TYR A 110 -16.13 6.80 -17.12
N LEU A 111 -15.10 7.30 -16.43
CA LEU A 111 -15.14 7.54 -14.99
C LEU A 111 -16.22 8.57 -14.62
N GLU A 112 -16.33 9.68 -15.36
CA GLU A 112 -17.39 10.68 -15.16
C GLU A 112 -18.79 10.06 -15.30
N ARG A 113 -19.00 9.25 -16.34
CA ARG A 113 -20.28 8.54 -16.53
C ARG A 113 -20.57 7.53 -15.43
N CYS A 114 -19.55 6.90 -14.85
CA CYS A 114 -19.73 6.01 -13.71
C CYS A 114 -20.19 6.77 -12.47
N GLU A 115 -19.65 7.98 -12.25
CA GLU A 115 -20.05 8.86 -11.15
C GLU A 115 -21.47 9.39 -11.36
N ASP A 116 -21.80 9.91 -12.54
CA ASP A 116 -23.13 10.43 -12.88
C ASP A 116 -24.24 9.38 -12.67
N LYS A 117 -23.91 8.11 -12.87
CA LYS A 117 -24.83 6.97 -12.71
C LYS A 117 -24.77 6.32 -11.32
N TRP A 118 -23.97 6.85 -10.40
CA TRP A 118 -23.78 6.28 -9.05
C TRP A 118 -23.31 4.82 -9.09
N ILE A 119 -22.48 4.46 -10.08
CA ILE A 119 -21.93 3.11 -10.24
C ILE A 119 -20.41 3.05 -10.05
N PHE A 120 -19.75 4.18 -9.79
CA PHE A 120 -18.30 4.21 -9.56
C PHE A 120 -17.87 3.31 -8.40
N ASP A 121 -18.66 3.27 -7.31
CA ASP A 121 -18.39 2.40 -6.17
C ASP A 121 -18.30 0.91 -6.53
N LYS A 122 -19.04 0.47 -7.56
CA LYS A 122 -18.97 -0.91 -8.08
C LYS A 122 -17.66 -1.19 -8.80
N LEU A 123 -17.10 -0.19 -9.49
CA LEU A 123 -15.77 -0.30 -10.08
C LEU A 123 -14.72 -0.48 -8.98
N VAL A 124 -14.80 0.31 -7.90
CA VAL A 124 -13.89 0.16 -6.76
C VAL A 124 -14.09 -1.18 -6.05
N GLU A 125 -15.32 -1.67 -5.97
CA GLU A 125 -15.62 -3.01 -5.45
C GLU A 125 -14.94 -4.11 -6.27
N TYR A 126 -14.97 -4.01 -7.59
CA TYR A 126 -14.25 -4.94 -8.46
C TYR A 126 -12.73 -4.89 -8.24
N LEU A 127 -12.16 -3.68 -8.08
CA LEU A 127 -10.73 -3.52 -7.77
C LEU A 127 -10.37 -4.13 -6.40
N ARG A 128 -11.20 -3.92 -5.37
CA ARG A 128 -11.04 -4.58 -4.06
C ARG A 128 -11.08 -6.10 -4.19
N TYR A 129 -12.02 -6.62 -4.99
CA TYR A 129 -12.18 -8.05 -5.23
C TYR A 129 -10.93 -8.66 -5.87
N LEU A 130 -10.34 -8.00 -6.87
CA LEU A 130 -9.08 -8.46 -7.49
C LEU A 130 -7.94 -8.56 -6.47
N ILE A 131 -7.79 -7.55 -5.61
CA ILE A 131 -6.79 -7.55 -4.53
C ILE A 131 -7.05 -8.71 -3.54
N HIS A 132 -8.30 -9.04 -3.25
CA HIS A 132 -8.63 -10.15 -2.35
C HIS A 132 -8.46 -11.53 -2.99
N LEU A 133 -8.72 -11.68 -4.30
CA LEU A 133 -8.55 -12.95 -5.02
C LEU A 133 -7.09 -13.41 -5.08
N GLU A 134 -6.15 -12.51 -5.36
CA GLU A 134 -4.72 -12.85 -5.43
C GLU A 134 -4.21 -13.36 -4.08
N ASN A 135 -4.64 -12.74 -2.98
CA ASN A 135 -4.28 -13.18 -1.62
C ASN A 135 -4.82 -14.59 -1.28
N ALA A 136 -6.00 -14.97 -1.80
CA ALA A 136 -6.60 -16.28 -1.55
C ALA A 136 -5.93 -17.41 -2.36
N TYR A 137 -5.42 -17.12 -3.55
CA TYR A 137 -4.68 -18.07 -4.38
C TYR A 137 -3.23 -18.25 -3.92
N GLU A 138 -2.54 -17.18 -3.51
CA GLU A 138 -1.18 -17.29 -2.97
C GLU A 138 -1.14 -18.11 -1.68
N PHE A 139 -2.11 -17.94 -0.77
CA PHE A 139 -2.17 -18.71 0.48
C PHE A 139 -2.30 -20.23 0.26
N LYS A 140 -3.01 -20.65 -0.81
CA LYS A 140 -3.14 -22.07 -1.19
C LYS A 140 -1.85 -22.63 -1.80
N SER A 141 -1.11 -21.84 -2.57
CA SER A 141 0.15 -22.29 -3.19
C SER A 141 1.28 -22.49 -2.15
N THR A 142 1.35 -21.63 -1.13
CA THR A 142 2.38 -21.69 -0.08
C THR A 142 2.15 -22.86 0.88
N SER A 143 0.87 -23.19 1.15
CA SER A 143 0.51 -24.35 1.99
C SER A 143 0.62 -25.69 1.26
N TYR A 144 0.57 -25.71 -0.08
CA TYR A 144 0.87 -26.90 -0.87
C TYR A 144 2.37 -27.24 -0.85
N ASN A 145 3.26 -26.25 -1.00
CA ASN A 145 4.70 -26.46 -1.03
C ASN A 145 5.34 -26.84 0.32
N GLN A 146 4.66 -26.65 1.45
CA GLN A 146 5.11 -27.13 2.76
C GLN A 146 4.78 -28.61 3.02
N LYS A 147 3.85 -29.21 2.26
CA LYS A 147 3.48 -30.64 2.42
C LYS A 147 4.40 -31.62 1.67
N PHE A 148 5.32 -31.14 0.85
CA PHE A 148 6.25 -31.96 0.05
C PHE A 148 7.72 -31.80 0.44
N ARG A 149 8.00 -31.23 1.62
CA ARG A 149 9.33 -31.17 2.23
C ARG A 149 9.31 -31.85 3.61
N THR A 150 9.19 -33.17 3.59
CA THR A 150 9.52 -34.09 4.70
C THR A 150 10.17 -35.32 4.10
#